data_AF-A0A1H5RHG0-F1
#
_entry.id   AF-A0A1H5RHG0-F1
#
_cell.length_a   1.000
_cell.length_b   1.000
_cell.length_c   1.000
_cell.angle_alpha   90.00
_cell.angle_beta   90.00
_cell.angle_gamma   90.00
#
_symmetry.space_group_name_H-M   'P 1'
#
loop_
_entity.id
_entity.type
_entity.pdbx_description
1 polymer ?
#
loop_
_entity_poly.entity_id
_entity_poly.type
_entity_poly.pdbx_seq_one_letter_code
_entity_poly.pdbx_strand_id
1 'polypeptide(L)'
;MGNGFKVALDELQRVGDSALPALRDIMGSQLPVLNAHEGLAGSGSFGAVNDFQLAYARFTDEIAARQKHGAEVVDATAEAAKAIVALYRRADGQG
;
A
#
# COMPACT_ATOMS: atom_id res chain seq x y z
N MET A 1 35.72 -14.58 13.80
CA MET A 1 34.85 -14.38 12.62
C MET A 1 33.42 -14.38 13.12
N GLY A 2 32.75 -13.23 13.21
CA GLY A 2 31.48 -13.14 13.94
C GLY A 2 30.74 -11.83 13.77
N ASN A 3 30.63 -11.35 12.52
CA ASN A 3 29.72 -10.25 12.16
C ASN A 3 28.59 -10.80 11.26
N GLY A 4 28.05 -11.97 11.60
CA GLY A 4 26.89 -12.52 10.90
C GLY A 4 25.64 -11.75 11.32
N PHE A 5 25.03 -11.03 10.38
CA PHE A 5 23.74 -10.39 10.59
C PHE A 5 22.71 -11.48 10.96
N LYS A 6 22.24 -11.47 12.22
CA LYS A 6 21.27 -12.46 12.70
C LYS A 6 19.88 -12.01 12.26
N VAL A 7 19.44 -12.46 11.08
CA VAL A 7 18.09 -12.20 10.58
C VAL A 7 17.10 -13.03 11.38
N ALA A 8 16.09 -12.40 11.98
CA ALA A 8 14.95 -13.10 12.57
C ALA A 8 14.06 -13.61 11.42
N LEU A 9 14.42 -14.76 10.83
CA LEU A 9 13.76 -15.30 9.63
C LEU A 9 12.26 -15.56 9.85
N ASP A 10 11.86 -16.00 11.03
CA ASP A 10 10.45 -16.21 11.36
C ASP A 10 9.67 -14.90 11.42
N GLU A 11 10.29 -13.84 11.95
CA GLU A 11 9.69 -12.50 11.96
C GLU A 11 9.58 -11.94 10.54
N LEU A 12 10.63 -12.08 9.74
CA LEU A 12 10.64 -11.63 8.34
C LEU A 12 9.60 -12.39 7.50
N GLN A 13 9.45 -13.69 7.72
CA GLN A 13 8.41 -14.51 7.09
C GLN A 13 7.02 -14.02 7.50
N ARG A 14 6.78 -13.79 8.80
CA ARG A 14 5.50 -13.23 9.30
C ARG A 14 5.18 -11.89 8.65
N VAL A 15 6.19 -11.03 8.50
CA VAL A 15 6.04 -9.72 7.84
C VAL A 15 5.62 -9.88 6.38
N GLY A 16 6.30 -10.75 5.63
CA GLY A 16 5.97 -11.03 4.22
C GLY A 16 4.63 -11.73 4.02
N ASP A 17 4.27 -12.68 4.89
CA ASP A 17 3.07 -13.50 4.72
C ASP A 17 1.79 -12.82 5.18
N SER A 18 1.87 -11.91 6.16
CA SER A 18 0.66 -11.41 6.83
C SER A 18 0.67 -9.91 7.08
N ALA A 19 1.74 -9.34 7.63
CA ALA A 19 1.70 -7.95 8.10
C ALA A 19 1.63 -6.95 6.94
N LEU A 20 2.49 -7.12 5.93
CA LEU A 20 2.49 -6.24 4.75
C LEU A 20 1.28 -6.48 3.84
N PRO A 21 0.86 -7.73 3.55
CA PRO A 21 -0.40 -7.98 2.84
C PRO A 21 -1.62 -7.34 3.52
N ALA A 22 -1.74 -7.46 4.85
CA ALA A 22 -2.84 -6.83 5.59
C ALA A 22 -2.80 -5.29 5.49
N LEU A 23 -1.61 -4.69 5.55
CA LEU A 23 -1.45 -3.25 5.35
C LEU A 23 -1.87 -2.82 3.94
N ARG A 24 -1.44 -3.56 2.91
CA ARG A 24 -1.82 -3.33 1.51
C ARG A 24 -3.34 -3.38 1.33
N ASP A 25 -4.02 -4.33 1.97
CA ASP A 25 -5.49 -4.44 1.88
C ASP A 25 -6.20 -3.27 2.58
N ILE A 26 -5.71 -2.84 3.76
CA ILE A 26 -6.20 -1.63 4.44
C ILE A 26 -6.03 -0.41 3.53
N MET A 27 -4.85 -0.23 2.93
CA MET A 27 -4.60 0.86 1.99
C MET A 27 -5.52 0.80 0.76
N GLY A 28 -5.76 -0.39 0.21
CA GLY A 28 -6.66 -0.60 -0.93
C GLY A 28 -8.11 -0.25 -0.64
N SER A 29 -8.59 -0.51 0.58
CA SER A 29 -9.99 -0.28 0.98
C SER A 29 -10.43 1.19 0.95
N GLN A 30 -9.48 2.14 0.98
CA GLN A 30 -9.78 3.57 0.97
C GLN A 30 -9.82 4.16 -0.45
N LEU A 31 -9.28 3.46 -1.45
CA LEU A 31 -9.24 3.94 -2.83
C LEU A 31 -10.64 4.23 -3.43
N PRO A 32 -11.68 3.41 -3.19
CA PRO A 32 -13.02 3.72 -3.68
C PRO A 32 -13.58 5.03 -3.12
N VAL A 33 -13.28 5.35 -1.86
CA VAL A 33 -13.75 6.60 -1.22
C VAL A 33 -13.09 7.81 -1.86
N LEU A 34 -11.79 7.74 -2.13
CA LEU A 34 -11.06 8.82 -2.79
C LEU A 34 -11.52 9.04 -4.23
N ASN A 35 -11.79 7.95 -4.97
CA ASN A 35 -12.21 7.99 -6.37
C ASN A 35 -13.71 8.27 -6.57
N ALA A 36 -14.54 8.13 -5.53
CA ALA A 36 -15.97 8.35 -5.65
C ALA A 36 -16.34 9.82 -5.88
N HIS A 37 -15.43 10.74 -5.52
CA HIS A 37 -15.62 12.19 -5.63
C HIS A 37 -17.02 12.63 -5.20
N GLU A 38 -17.54 12.07 -4.09
CA GLU A 38 -18.96 12.18 -3.72
C GLU A 38 -19.40 13.65 -3.80
N GLY A 39 -20.20 13.92 -4.83
CA GLY A 39 -20.43 15.25 -5.35
C GLY A 39 -21.30 16.05 -4.41
N LEU A 40 -20.95 17.32 -4.25
CA LEU A 40 -21.75 18.39 -3.64
C LEU A 40 -23.00 18.71 -4.50
N ALA A 41 -23.74 17.70 -4.94
CA ALA A 41 -24.90 17.82 -5.79
C ALA A 41 -26.11 18.29 -4.97
N GLY A 42 -26.09 19.56 -4.58
CA GLY A 42 -27.26 20.29 -4.10
C GLY A 42 -28.11 20.83 -5.25
N SER A 43 -29.29 21.37 -4.95
CA SER A 43 -30.10 22.05 -5.96
C SER A 43 -29.43 23.35 -6.42
N GLY A 44 -29.06 23.41 -7.70
CA GLY A 44 -28.50 24.61 -8.34
C GLY A 44 -27.11 24.41 -8.92
N SER A 45 -26.65 25.37 -9.72
CA SER A 45 -25.29 25.42 -10.26
C SER A 45 -24.68 26.76 -9.88
N PHE A 46 -23.74 26.74 -8.95
CA PHE A 46 -22.97 27.90 -8.54
C PHE A 46 -21.53 27.74 -9.03
N GLY A 47 -21.01 28.72 -9.78
CA GLY A 47 -19.67 28.62 -10.37
C GLY A 47 -18.58 28.24 -9.36
N ALA A 48 -18.60 28.87 -8.18
CA ALA A 48 -17.66 28.56 -7.10
C ALA A 48 -17.77 27.12 -6.56
N VAL A 49 -18.98 26.53 -6.53
CA VAL A 49 -19.18 25.13 -6.10
C VAL A 49 -18.65 24.17 -7.16
N ASN A 50 -18.89 24.47 -8.43
CA ASN A 50 -18.39 23.67 -9.55
C ASN A 50 -16.85 23.70 -9.63
N ASP A 51 -16.24 24.88 -9.46
CA ASP A 51 -14.79 25.04 -9.45
C ASP A 51 -14.16 24.29 -8.27
N PHE A 52 -14.77 24.38 -7.09
CA PHE A 52 -14.33 23.64 -5.91
C PHE A 52 -14.46 22.13 -6.12
N GLN A 53 -15.56 21.65 -6.69
CA GLN A 53 -15.77 20.22 -6.97
C GLN A 53 -14.68 19.67 -7.90
N LEU A 54 -14.29 20.42 -8.94
CA LEU A 54 -13.20 20.03 -9.83
C LEU A 54 -11.85 19.99 -9.11
N ALA A 55 -11.55 20.99 -8.29
CA ALA A 55 -10.31 21.03 -7.50
C ALA A 55 -10.25 19.88 -6.49
N TYR A 56 -11.36 19.59 -5.81
CA TYR A 56 -11.50 18.49 -4.86
C TYR A 56 -11.32 17.13 -5.54
N ALA A 57 -11.94 16.92 -6.70
CA ALA A 57 -11.77 15.69 -7.48
C ALA A 57 -10.29 15.45 -7.83
N ARG A 58 -9.60 16.46 -8.38
CA ARG A 58 -8.17 16.36 -8.71
C ARG A 58 -7.29 16.07 -7.49
N PHE A 59 -7.59 16.71 -6.37
CA PHE A 59 -6.86 16.47 -5.13
C PHE A 59 -7.04 15.04 -4.62
N THR A 60 -8.28 14.54 -4.62
CA THR A 60 -8.60 13.17 -4.18
C THR A 60 -8.06 12.11 -5.13
N ASP A 61 -8.05 12.36 -6.44
CA ASP A 61 -7.36 11.53 -7.45
C ASP A 61 -5.86 11.43 -7.17
N GLU A 62 -5.20 12.55 -6.85
CA GLU A 62 -3.77 12.56 -6.56
C GLU A 62 -3.45 11.75 -5.29
N ILE A 63 -4.28 11.88 -4.25
CA ILE A 63 -4.15 11.06 -3.05
C ILE A 63 -4.36 9.58 -3.39
N ALA A 64 -5.39 9.24 -4.18
CA ALA A 64 -5.66 7.87 -4.59
C ALA A 64 -4.48 7.26 -5.37
N ALA A 65 -3.87 8.03 -6.28
CA ALA A 65 -2.70 7.61 -7.03
C ALA A 65 -1.49 7.33 -6.10
N ARG A 66 -1.22 8.22 -5.15
CA ARG A 66 -0.14 8.03 -4.16
C ARG A 66 -0.40 6.83 -3.26
N GLN A 67 -1.65 6.63 -2.84
CA GLN A 67 -2.05 5.51 -1.99
C GLN A 67 -1.97 4.17 -2.72
N LYS A 68 -2.40 4.14 -3.98
CA LYS A 68 -2.23 2.98 -4.85
C LYS A 68 -0.75 2.62 -4.99
N HIS A 69 0.09 3.60 -5.30
CA HIS A 69 1.53 3.38 -5.40
C HIS A 69 2.13 2.87 -4.07
N GLY A 70 1.73 3.44 -2.94
CA GLY A 70 2.16 2.96 -1.62
C GLY A 70 1.77 1.50 -1.38
N ALA A 71 0.56 1.08 -1.78
CA ALA A 71 0.12 -0.30 -1.65
C ALA A 71 0.95 -1.25 -2.54
N GLU A 72 1.31 -0.83 -3.76
CA GLU A 72 2.19 -1.59 -4.66
C GLU A 72 3.60 -1.76 -4.06
N VAL A 73 4.16 -0.73 -3.44
CA VAL A 73 5.46 -0.79 -2.76
C VAL A 73 5.42 -1.73 -1.55
N VAL A 74 4.34 -1.69 -0.77
CA VAL A 74 4.14 -2.60 0.38
C VAL A 74 4.09 -4.06 -0.09
N ASP A 75 3.36 -4.34 -1.16
CA ASP A 75 3.25 -5.68 -1.74
C ASP A 75 4.61 -6.18 -2.28
N ALA A 76 5.31 -5.34 -3.04
CA ALA A 76 6.66 -5.66 -3.51
C ALA A 76 7.66 -5.92 -2.35
N THR A 77 7.51 -5.19 -1.25
CA THR A 77 8.33 -5.39 -0.04
C THR A 77 7.99 -6.73 0.64
N ALA A 78 6.72 -7.14 0.64
CA ALA A 78 6.29 -8.43 1.15
C ALA A 78 6.93 -9.59 0.36
N GLU A 79 6.91 -9.49 -0.98
CA GLU A 79 7.54 -10.49 -1.85
C GLU A 79 9.06 -10.52 -1.70
N ALA A 80 9.70 -9.35 -1.54
CA ALA A 80 11.12 -9.28 -1.23
C ALA A 80 11.46 -9.96 0.10
N ALA A 81 10.65 -9.76 1.14
CA ALA A 81 10.84 -10.42 2.44
C ALA A 81 10.75 -11.95 2.31
N LYS A 82 9.75 -12.47 1.58
CA LYS A 82 9.63 -13.91 1.31
C LYS A 82 10.83 -14.47 0.54
N ALA A 83 11.30 -13.73 -0.48
CA ALA A 83 12.46 -14.13 -1.26
C ALA A 83 13.75 -14.20 -0.42
N ILE A 84 13.94 -13.23 0.49
CA ILE A 84 15.07 -13.25 1.43
C ILE A 84 14.98 -14.49 2.34
N VAL A 85 13.81 -14.77 2.94
CA VAL A 85 13.66 -15.96 3.79
C VAL A 85 13.96 -17.25 3.03
N ALA A 86 13.45 -17.38 1.80
CA ALA A 86 13.73 -18.54 0.94
C ALA A 86 15.24 -18.70 0.66
N LEU A 87 15.95 -17.60 0.38
CA LEU A 87 17.39 -17.61 0.16
C LEU A 87 18.16 -18.11 1.40
N TYR A 88 17.82 -17.60 2.58
CA TYR A 88 18.47 -18.02 3.82
C TYR A 88 18.19 -19.49 4.16
N ARG A 89 16.93 -19.94 4.06
CA ARG A 89 16.59 -21.36 4.27
C ARG A 89 17.35 -22.29 3.32
N ARG A 90 17.50 -21.88 2.06
CA ARG A 90 18.28 -22.64 1.08
C ARG A 90 19.77 -22.70 1.45
N ALA A 91 20.34 -21.59 1.89
CA ALA A 91 21.73 -21.55 2.36
C ALA A 91 21.96 -22.45 3.58
N ASP A 92 20.94 -22.57 4.45
CA ASP A 92 20.94 -23.44 5.63
C ASP A 92 20.59 -24.91 5.32
N GLY A 93 20.36 -25.26 4.05
CA GLY A 93 20.04 -26.64 3.63
C GLY A 93 18.59 -27.07 3.89
N GLN A 94 17.69 -26.12 4.12
CA GLN A 94 16.28 -26.32 4.43
C GLN A 94 15.35 -26.03 3.23
N GLY A 95 15.92 -25.94 2.02
CA GLY A 95 15.22 -25.56 0.78
C GLY A 95 14.89 -26.71 -0.15
#